data_AF-A0A9W9BS53-F1
#
_entry.id   AF-A0A9W9BS53-F1
#
_cell.length_a   1.000
_cell.length_b   1.000
_cell.length_c   1.000
_cell.angle_alpha   90.00
_cell.angle_beta   90.00
_cell.angle_gamma   90.00
#
_symmetry.space_group_name_H-M   'P 1'
#
loop_
_entity.id
_entity.type
_entity.pdbx_description
1 polymer ?
#
loop_
_entity_poly.entity_id
_entity_poly.type
_entity_poly.pdbx_seq_one_letter_code
_entity_poly.pdbx_strand_id
1 'polypeptide(L)'
;MASQLASLVPRPGAETPAAKTTNNLPIHHSDKEWDAVYVHIERLYVHERRKLRHVMDTMETEYKFKATVQMYKKRFTKWGFSKNKSRVGTNKSQSRDQVVTRTQVVKAVSKSVVQVNLPASLKLGASDFANLEFLASIQNWTSSFFESLEDHGYPSSPSLPNSPTDMASAKRYDPESLSFSFRVIVELLKRGKGVLAGRLTRKAFLQIEAMLQVEGPLFIWNILEILYYMALYEQTQLLGILLLHLTNLARDRFEPGHPLMHMLRGLRLLLKGWHQDSLPPQAAVLQQAWSLNANMMFNHFDARLLVLYYRLVWDSEMVRLPQDRLEDADRWFALVENKVPMGYASAEDMITSIHPDLLASDGYGREPPKEYEMLKHTSVSAIQHRSTMAFPETKIKIRILSGILKCRVLEKKNTLTPLSDIEADPEPSTPDPHPPQLSRFHARIIAYVMKVLVDIDLEMGFDLAIATDRMRSIVAMREYGQSRIGPQTIHELWQLEDLLRQQGHEEEAAQIRQDTCKRLEEYVDDVPVHEV
;
A
#
# COMPACT_ATOMS: atom_id res chain seq x y z
N MET A 1 -40.58 33.11 2.78
CA MET A 1 -40.72 33.28 1.31
C MET A 1 -39.68 32.36 0.67
N ALA A 2 -40.01 31.12 0.35
CA ALA A 2 -40.63 30.63 -0.89
C ALA A 2 -39.68 30.67 -2.12
N SER A 3 -39.23 29.45 -2.53
CA SER A 3 -38.95 29.00 -3.91
C SER A 3 -37.70 29.60 -4.63
N GLN A 4 -36.91 28.90 -5.46
CA GLN A 4 -37.16 27.79 -6.39
C GLN A 4 -35.87 26.97 -6.64
N LEU A 5 -35.97 25.64 -6.67
CA LEU A 5 -35.04 24.75 -7.39
C LEU A 5 -35.72 24.32 -8.69
N ALA A 6 -35.02 24.48 -9.80
CA ALA A 6 -35.54 24.18 -11.13
C ALA A 6 -35.74 22.67 -11.35
N SER A 7 -36.96 22.34 -11.79
CA SER A 7 -37.45 21.02 -12.18
C SER A 7 -36.93 20.65 -13.57
N LEU A 8 -36.27 19.49 -13.70
CA LEU A 8 -35.96 18.87 -15.00
C LEU A 8 -37.09 17.90 -15.40
N VAL A 9 -37.42 17.97 -16.69
CA VAL A 9 -38.54 17.40 -17.47
C VAL A 9 -38.80 15.89 -17.27
N PRO A 10 -40.08 15.41 -17.35
CA PRO A 10 -40.45 14.00 -17.17
C PRO A 10 -40.31 13.18 -18.47
N ARG A 11 -39.94 11.89 -18.34
CA ARG A 11 -39.91 10.90 -19.43
C ARG A 11 -41.24 10.12 -19.45
N PRO A 12 -41.88 9.89 -20.62
CA PRO A 12 -43.17 9.21 -20.71
C PRO A 12 -43.03 7.68 -20.88
N GLY A 13 -43.97 6.96 -20.25
CA GLY A 13 -44.50 5.67 -20.70
C GLY A 13 -43.60 4.44 -20.58
N ALA A 14 -43.78 3.67 -19.50
CA ALA A 14 -43.57 2.23 -19.52
C ALA A 14 -44.66 1.56 -18.68
N GLU A 15 -45.33 0.61 -19.32
CA GLU A 15 -46.57 -0.04 -18.93
C GLU A 15 -46.42 -0.91 -17.68
N THR A 16 -47.52 -1.00 -16.94
CA THR A 16 -47.68 -1.84 -15.76
C THR A 16 -47.87 -3.30 -16.16
N PRO A 17 -47.18 -4.28 -15.54
CA PRO A 17 -47.69 -5.63 -15.47
C PRO A 17 -48.23 -5.94 -14.07
N ALA A 18 -49.52 -6.21 -14.04
CA ALA A 18 -50.26 -7.17 -13.21
C ALA A 18 -49.78 -7.41 -11.76
N ALA A 19 -50.59 -6.93 -10.82
CA ALA A 19 -50.60 -7.35 -9.43
C ALA A 19 -50.81 -8.88 -9.31
N LYS A 20 -49.85 -9.56 -8.68
CA LYS A 20 -50.05 -10.89 -8.10
C LYS A 20 -50.40 -10.72 -6.63
N THR A 21 -51.67 -10.92 -6.32
CA THR A 21 -52.21 -11.02 -4.97
C THR A 21 -51.64 -12.26 -4.28
N THR A 22 -50.73 -12.07 -3.31
CA THR A 22 -50.40 -13.11 -2.33
C THR A 22 -51.02 -12.73 -0.99
N ASN A 23 -51.96 -13.56 -0.56
CA ASN A 23 -52.66 -13.48 0.73
C ASN A 23 -51.65 -13.51 1.88
N ASN A 24 -51.36 -12.35 2.48
CA ASN A 24 -50.64 -12.27 3.75
C ASN A 24 -51.64 -12.15 4.90
N LEU A 25 -51.99 -13.30 5.49
CA LEU A 25 -52.51 -13.33 6.87
C LEU A 25 -51.50 -12.65 7.81
N PRO A 26 -51.93 -11.87 8.82
CA PRO A 26 -51.01 -11.25 9.77
C PRO A 26 -50.32 -12.33 10.60
N ILE A 27 -49.02 -12.57 10.34
CA ILE A 27 -48.22 -13.47 11.18
C ILE A 27 -48.01 -12.79 12.53
N HIS A 28 -48.75 -13.21 13.54
CA HIS A 28 -48.64 -12.71 14.90
C HIS A 28 -47.96 -13.74 15.79
N HIS A 29 -46.74 -13.46 16.22
CA HIS A 29 -45.97 -14.32 17.12
C HIS A 29 -46.14 -13.90 18.58
N SER A 30 -46.40 -14.85 19.47
CA SER A 30 -46.54 -14.61 20.91
C SER A 30 -45.19 -14.31 21.58
N ASP A 31 -45.19 -13.65 22.75
CA ASP A 31 -43.94 -13.34 23.48
C ASP A 31 -43.13 -14.62 23.80
N LYS A 32 -43.81 -15.72 24.13
CA LYS A 32 -43.17 -17.03 24.41
C LYS A 32 -42.44 -17.61 23.19
N GLU A 33 -42.97 -17.42 21.99
CA GLU A 33 -42.32 -17.88 20.75
C GLU A 33 -41.05 -17.06 20.46
N TRP A 34 -41.09 -15.75 20.75
CA TRP A 34 -39.92 -14.89 20.60
C TRP A 34 -38.82 -15.21 21.60
N ASP A 35 -39.18 -15.56 22.83
CA ASP A 35 -38.21 -15.96 23.86
C ASP A 35 -37.54 -17.30 23.52
N ALA A 36 -38.26 -18.23 22.88
CA ALA A 36 -37.69 -19.50 22.42
C ALA A 36 -36.63 -19.32 21.32
N VAL A 37 -36.81 -18.33 20.42
CA VAL A 37 -35.84 -18.04 19.34
C VAL A 37 -34.79 -17.00 19.71
N TYR A 38 -34.90 -16.39 20.89
CA TYR A 38 -34.02 -15.31 21.34
C TYR A 38 -32.54 -15.67 21.25
N VAL A 39 -32.15 -16.84 21.78
CA VAL A 39 -30.74 -17.29 21.83
C VAL A 39 -30.15 -17.42 20.43
N HIS A 40 -30.93 -17.90 19.46
CA HIS A 40 -30.49 -18.04 18.07
C HIS A 40 -30.32 -16.68 17.38
N ILE A 41 -31.27 -15.77 17.61
CA ILE A 41 -31.21 -14.41 17.09
C ILE A 41 -30.05 -13.63 17.73
N GLU A 42 -29.81 -13.79 19.03
CA GLU A 42 -28.68 -13.17 19.74
C GLU A 42 -27.34 -13.69 19.20
N ARG A 43 -27.21 -15.00 18.98
CA ARG A 43 -26.02 -15.58 18.35
C ARG A 43 -25.79 -15.00 16.96
N LEU A 44 -26.80 -15.04 16.09
CA LEU A 44 -26.68 -14.58 14.70
C LEU A 44 -26.46 -13.06 14.58
N TYR A 45 -27.18 -12.27 15.37
CA TYR A 45 -27.19 -10.80 15.25
C TYR A 45 -26.13 -10.12 16.11
N VAL A 46 -25.86 -10.61 17.34
CA VAL A 46 -24.92 -9.97 18.28
C VAL A 46 -23.54 -10.60 18.18
N HIS A 47 -23.44 -11.93 18.23
CA HIS A 47 -22.14 -12.63 18.27
C HIS A 47 -21.53 -12.77 16.87
N GLU A 48 -22.30 -13.25 15.90
CA GLU A 48 -21.87 -13.47 14.51
C GLU A 48 -21.99 -12.20 13.64
N ARG A 49 -22.51 -11.10 14.21
CA ARG A 49 -22.68 -9.77 13.55
C ARG A 49 -23.36 -9.82 12.18
N ARG A 50 -24.24 -10.80 11.92
CA ARG A 50 -24.90 -10.95 10.62
C ARG A 50 -25.91 -9.84 10.37
N LYS A 51 -26.05 -9.41 9.10
CA LYS A 51 -27.03 -8.40 8.70
C LYS A 51 -28.45 -8.91 8.95
N LEU A 52 -29.37 -8.05 9.37
CA LEU A 52 -30.77 -8.42 9.69
C LEU A 52 -31.47 -9.23 8.58
N ARG A 53 -31.21 -8.92 7.30
CA ARG A 53 -31.75 -9.70 6.16
C ARG A 53 -31.32 -11.17 6.21
N HIS A 54 -30.05 -11.43 6.54
CA HIS A 54 -29.53 -12.78 6.65
C HIS A 54 -30.01 -13.47 7.93
N VAL A 55 -30.13 -12.74 9.05
CA VAL A 55 -30.75 -13.30 10.27
C VAL A 55 -32.18 -13.75 9.99
N MET A 56 -32.96 -12.97 9.24
CA MET A 56 -34.33 -13.35 8.87
C MET A 56 -34.36 -14.59 7.96
N ASP A 57 -33.46 -14.65 6.98
CA ASP A 57 -33.33 -15.79 6.08
C ASP A 57 -32.96 -17.08 6.83
N THR A 58 -31.98 -17.02 7.73
CA THR A 58 -31.61 -18.14 8.61
C THR A 58 -32.75 -18.54 9.55
N MET A 59 -33.45 -17.58 10.14
CA MET A 59 -34.59 -17.87 11.02
C MET A 59 -35.77 -18.50 10.27
N GLU A 60 -36.02 -18.11 9.03
CA GLU A 60 -37.06 -18.71 8.18
C GLU A 60 -36.67 -20.11 7.69
N THR A 61 -35.41 -20.32 7.31
CA THR A 61 -34.92 -21.58 6.72
C THR A 61 -34.60 -22.65 7.76
N GLU A 62 -33.84 -22.32 8.81
CA GLU A 62 -33.36 -23.29 9.80
C GLU A 62 -34.34 -23.46 10.96
N TYR A 63 -34.96 -22.37 11.40
CA TYR A 63 -35.83 -22.36 12.59
C TYR A 63 -37.32 -22.25 12.26
N LYS A 64 -37.67 -22.24 10.96
CA LYS A 64 -39.05 -22.12 10.43
C LYS A 64 -39.84 -20.96 11.05
N PHE A 65 -39.14 -19.90 11.44
CA PHE A 65 -39.70 -18.75 12.14
C PHE A 65 -39.76 -17.56 11.19
N LYS A 66 -40.96 -17.24 10.70
CA LYS A 66 -41.19 -16.20 9.69
C LYS A 66 -41.80 -14.95 10.31
N ALA A 67 -40.99 -13.91 10.52
CA ALA A 67 -41.49 -12.62 11.01
C ALA A 67 -41.09 -11.46 10.10
N THR A 68 -41.84 -10.36 10.15
CA THR A 68 -41.53 -9.17 9.33
C THR A 68 -40.32 -8.39 9.88
N VAL A 69 -39.65 -7.61 9.02
CA VAL A 69 -38.53 -6.73 9.40
C VAL A 69 -38.90 -5.82 10.59
N GLN A 70 -40.14 -5.31 10.61
CA GLN A 70 -40.61 -4.42 11.67
C GLN A 70 -40.75 -5.15 13.01
N MET A 71 -41.19 -6.41 13.02
CA MET A 71 -41.28 -7.22 14.23
C MET A 71 -39.90 -7.50 14.83
N TYR A 72 -38.91 -7.85 14.01
CA TYR A 72 -37.52 -8.01 14.46
C TYR A 72 -36.96 -6.72 15.05
N LYS A 73 -37.16 -5.58 14.38
CA LYS A 73 -36.71 -4.28 14.90
C LYS A 73 -37.34 -3.95 16.25
N LYS A 74 -38.66 -4.17 16.40
CA LYS A 74 -39.37 -3.98 17.67
C LYS A 74 -38.80 -4.87 18.79
N ARG A 75 -38.46 -6.13 18.47
CA ARG A 75 -37.84 -7.06 19.41
C ARG A 75 -36.41 -6.67 19.78
N PHE A 76 -35.61 -6.20 18.82
CA PHE A 76 -34.25 -5.73 19.09
C PHE A 76 -34.24 -4.52 20.01
N THR A 77 -35.21 -3.61 19.86
CA THR A 77 -35.41 -2.52 20.81
C THR A 77 -35.81 -3.03 22.20
N LYS A 78 -36.73 -4.01 22.29
CA LYS A 78 -37.15 -4.64 23.56
C LYS A 78 -35.99 -5.35 24.27
N TRP A 79 -35.12 -6.03 23.52
CA TRP A 79 -33.98 -6.79 24.04
C TRP A 79 -32.69 -5.97 24.20
N GLY A 80 -32.72 -4.67 23.88
CA GLY A 80 -31.55 -3.81 24.01
C GLY A 80 -30.42 -4.12 23.03
N PHE A 81 -30.72 -4.78 21.90
CA PHE A 81 -29.75 -5.04 20.82
C PHE A 81 -29.44 -3.73 20.08
N SER A 82 -28.60 -2.89 20.68
CA SER A 82 -28.06 -1.69 20.02
C SER A 82 -26.74 -2.01 19.33
N LYS A 83 -26.63 -1.67 18.05
CA LYS A 83 -25.34 -1.54 17.38
C LYS A 83 -24.63 -0.35 18.03
N ASN A 84 -23.62 -0.63 18.86
CA ASN A 84 -22.85 0.30 19.71
C ASN A 84 -23.52 0.73 21.02
N LYS A 85 -23.19 0.02 22.10
CA LYS A 85 -22.88 0.65 23.40
C LYS A 85 -21.65 0.01 24.00
N SER A 86 -20.57 0.79 24.06
CA SER A 86 -19.39 0.51 24.85
C SER A 86 -19.79 0.44 26.32
N ARG A 87 -19.30 -0.56 27.06
CA ARG A 87 -19.51 -0.68 28.50
C ARG A 87 -18.73 0.45 29.18
N VAL A 88 -19.40 1.56 29.48
CA VAL A 88 -18.91 2.60 30.38
C VAL A 88 -19.10 2.07 31.81
N GLY A 89 -18.02 1.57 32.40
CA GLY A 89 -17.96 1.28 33.83
C GLY A 89 -17.91 2.58 34.63
N THR A 90 -19.04 2.99 35.18
CA THR A 90 -19.14 4.04 36.18
C THR A 90 -18.59 3.54 37.52
N ASN A 91 -17.56 4.20 38.05
CA ASN A 91 -17.32 4.28 39.48
C ASN A 91 -16.84 5.70 39.82
N LYS A 92 -17.75 6.50 40.39
CA LYS A 92 -17.41 7.67 41.19
C LYS A 92 -17.23 7.20 42.62
N SER A 93 -16.14 7.60 43.27
CA SER A 93 -16.11 7.79 44.72
C SER A 93 -15.14 8.93 45.02
N GLN A 94 -15.68 9.96 45.66
CA GLN A 94 -14.98 11.09 46.24
C GLN A 94 -14.36 10.66 47.58
N SER A 95 -13.16 11.18 47.91
CA SER A 95 -12.90 11.92 49.15
C SER A 95 -11.40 12.17 49.36
N ARG A 96 -11.09 13.42 49.77
CA ARG A 96 -9.99 13.93 50.62
C ARG A 96 -9.38 12.88 51.58
N ASP A 97 -8.08 12.90 51.95
CA ASP A 97 -7.35 14.03 52.57
C ASP A 97 -5.80 13.93 52.50
N GLN A 98 -5.15 15.04 52.85
CA GLN A 98 -3.71 15.33 52.95
C GLN A 98 -2.87 14.38 53.83
N VAL A 99 -1.60 14.12 53.46
CA VAL A 99 -0.44 14.18 54.38
C VAL A 99 0.83 14.62 53.63
N VAL A 100 1.49 15.61 54.21
CA VAL A 100 2.79 16.18 53.89
C VAL A 100 3.93 15.25 54.34
N THR A 101 4.96 15.04 53.52
CA THR A 101 6.33 14.95 54.06
C THR A 101 7.36 15.47 53.05
N ARG A 102 8.03 16.53 53.49
CA ARG A 102 9.19 17.23 52.92
C ARG A 102 10.46 16.46 53.28
N THR A 103 11.50 16.45 52.42
CA THR A 103 12.95 16.65 52.73
C THR A 103 13.81 16.21 51.52
N GLN A 104 14.28 17.18 50.73
CA GLN A 104 15.70 17.61 50.50
C GLN A 104 16.47 16.79 49.44
N VAL A 105 16.73 17.38 48.26
CA VAL A 105 17.97 18.11 47.86
C VAL A 105 19.17 17.19 47.67
N VAL A 106 19.48 16.86 46.40
CA VAL A 106 20.84 16.69 45.90
C VAL A 106 20.95 17.37 44.52
N LYS A 107 22.03 18.14 44.36
CA LYS A 107 22.36 19.06 43.28
C LYS A 107 22.59 18.39 41.92
N ALA A 108 22.29 19.19 40.88
CA ALA A 108 22.43 18.94 39.46
C ALA A 108 23.88 18.81 38.96
N VAL A 109 24.04 18.03 37.88
CA VAL A 109 25.10 18.20 36.88
C VAL A 109 24.41 18.50 35.54
N SER A 110 24.77 19.63 34.96
CA SER A 110 24.17 20.29 33.81
C SER A 110 24.37 19.54 32.48
N LYS A 111 23.28 19.16 31.81
CA LYS A 111 23.26 18.99 30.34
C LYS A 111 22.70 20.27 29.73
N SER A 112 23.53 20.93 28.92
CA SER A 112 23.20 22.13 28.16
C SER A 112 21.96 21.90 27.30
N VAL A 113 20.83 22.49 27.70
CA VAL A 113 19.65 22.65 26.85
C VAL A 113 19.81 24.02 26.19
N VAL A 114 20.01 24.02 24.87
CA VAL A 114 19.89 25.23 24.05
C VAL A 114 18.43 25.66 24.12
N GLN A 115 18.17 26.65 24.99
CA GLN A 115 16.86 27.24 25.17
C GLN A 115 16.60 28.18 23.99
N VAL A 116 15.97 27.67 22.93
CA VAL A 116 15.45 28.51 21.84
C VAL A 116 14.24 29.26 22.40
N ASN A 117 14.42 30.55 22.67
CA ASN A 117 13.30 31.45 22.95
C ASN A 117 12.47 31.61 21.68
N LEU A 118 11.37 30.85 21.55
CA LEU A 118 10.38 31.09 20.52
C LEU A 118 9.69 32.45 20.79
N PRO A 119 9.51 33.31 19.77
CA PRO A 119 8.74 34.54 19.92
C PRO A 119 7.29 34.20 20.27
N ALA A 120 6.77 34.88 21.30
CA ALA A 120 5.37 34.81 21.69
C ALA A 120 4.49 35.49 20.62
N SER A 121 4.07 34.72 19.62
CA SER A 121 2.81 34.84 18.83
C SER A 121 2.97 34.31 17.39
N LEU A 122 3.42 33.07 17.24
CA LEU A 122 3.05 32.32 16.04
C LEU A 122 1.58 31.93 16.20
N LYS A 123 0.66 32.71 15.60
CA LYS A 123 -0.74 32.29 15.43
C LYS A 123 -0.76 31.13 14.44
N LEU A 124 -0.44 29.92 14.92
CA LEU A 124 -0.58 28.71 14.11
C LEU A 124 -2.06 28.55 13.76
N GLY A 125 -2.34 28.40 12.47
CA GLY A 125 -3.67 28.03 11.99
C GLY A 125 -4.04 26.61 12.42
N ALA A 126 -5.31 26.23 12.23
CA ALA A 126 -5.75 24.86 12.47
C ALA A 126 -4.97 23.85 11.61
N SER A 127 -4.58 24.25 10.39
CA SER A 127 -3.75 23.49 9.46
C SER A 127 -2.31 23.29 9.95
N ASP A 128 -1.69 24.31 10.57
CA ASP A 128 -0.32 24.18 11.11
C ASP A 128 -0.25 23.21 12.29
N PHE A 129 -1.23 23.29 13.20
CA PHE A 129 -1.31 22.36 14.33
C PHE A 129 -1.53 20.92 13.84
N ALA A 130 -2.41 20.73 12.87
CA ALA A 130 -2.66 19.43 12.27
C ALA A 130 -1.41 18.87 11.54
N ASN A 131 -0.62 19.74 10.89
CA ASN A 131 0.64 19.37 10.27
C ASN A 131 1.65 18.87 11.30
N LEU A 132 1.83 19.62 12.40
CA LEU A 132 2.71 19.20 13.49
C LEU A 132 2.27 17.87 14.13
N GLU A 133 0.97 17.69 14.40
CA GLU A 133 0.44 16.44 14.95
C GLU A 133 0.71 15.25 14.01
N PHE A 134 0.54 15.46 12.70
CA PHE A 134 0.82 14.43 11.70
C PHE A 134 2.30 14.08 11.61
N LEU A 135 3.20 15.07 11.47
CA LEU A 135 4.63 14.82 11.39
C LEU A 135 5.17 14.17 12.67
N ALA A 136 4.72 14.64 13.84
CA ALA A 136 5.09 14.05 15.13
C ALA A 136 4.61 12.59 15.24
N SER A 137 3.43 12.26 14.71
CA SER A 137 2.92 10.88 14.73
C SER A 137 3.79 9.92 13.90
N ILE A 138 4.29 10.37 12.75
CA ILE A 138 5.22 9.59 11.91
C ILE A 138 6.54 9.41 12.64
N GLN A 139 7.10 10.49 13.17
CA GLN A 139 8.35 10.44 13.92
C GLN A 139 8.25 9.46 15.10
N ASN A 140 7.21 9.58 15.93
CA ASN A 140 7.02 8.70 17.08
C ASN A 140 6.87 7.22 16.67
N TRP A 141 6.14 6.94 15.59
CA TRP A 141 5.98 5.56 15.14
C TRP A 141 7.30 4.98 14.61
N THR A 142 8.00 5.71 13.74
CA THR A 142 9.26 5.24 13.17
C THR A 142 10.34 5.09 14.25
N SER A 143 10.44 6.02 15.22
CA SER A 143 11.33 5.88 16.38
C SER A 143 11.00 4.65 17.22
N SER A 144 9.72 4.48 17.60
CA SER A 144 9.29 3.33 18.41
C SER A 144 9.56 1.99 17.72
N PHE A 145 9.47 1.93 16.39
CA PHE A 145 9.85 0.74 15.63
C PHE A 145 11.33 0.39 15.83
N PHE A 146 12.24 1.35 15.66
CA PHE A 146 13.68 1.11 15.82
C PHE A 146 14.06 0.84 17.29
N GLU A 147 13.47 1.55 18.25
CA GLU A 147 13.68 1.30 19.69
C GLU A 147 13.27 -0.13 20.09
N SER A 148 12.12 -0.63 19.57
CA SER A 148 11.68 -2.00 19.84
C SER A 148 12.64 -3.06 19.30
N LEU A 149 13.40 -2.72 18.26
CA LEU A 149 14.37 -3.61 17.62
C LEU A 149 15.69 -3.69 18.41
N GLU A 150 15.95 -2.69 19.26
CA GLU A 150 17.10 -2.63 20.18
C GLU A 150 16.80 -3.34 21.51
N ASP A 151 15.58 -3.22 22.04
CA ASP A 151 15.18 -3.78 23.35
C ASP A 151 14.93 -5.30 23.34
N HIS A 152 14.57 -5.87 22.19
CA HIS A 152 14.33 -7.31 22.05
C HIS A 152 15.51 -8.01 21.37
N GLY A 153 16.41 -8.57 22.18
CA GLY A 153 17.28 -9.66 21.71
C GLY A 153 16.39 -10.76 21.10
N TYR A 154 16.55 -10.99 19.79
CA TYR A 154 15.72 -11.85 18.92
C TYR A 154 14.90 -12.97 19.61
N PRO A 155 13.60 -13.07 19.32
CA PRO A 155 13.00 -14.34 18.93
C PRO A 155 13.29 -14.56 17.43
N SER A 156 14.06 -15.60 17.13
CA SER A 156 14.51 -16.02 15.80
C SER A 156 13.40 -16.01 14.76
N SER A 157 13.55 -15.20 13.70
CA SER A 157 12.66 -15.07 12.52
C SER A 157 11.16 -14.89 12.82
N PRO A 158 10.39 -14.22 11.94
CA PRO A 158 8.96 -14.52 11.91
C PRO A 158 8.83 -16.02 11.60
N SER A 159 8.34 -16.80 12.57
CA SER A 159 8.08 -18.23 12.39
C SER A 159 7.29 -18.42 11.09
N LEU A 160 7.83 -19.20 10.15
CA LEU A 160 7.06 -19.66 9.00
C LEU A 160 5.76 -20.30 9.52
N PRO A 161 4.60 -20.03 8.92
CA PRO A 161 3.35 -20.65 9.33
C PRO A 161 3.47 -22.17 9.21
N ASN A 162 3.30 -22.89 10.31
CA ASN A 162 3.44 -24.34 10.41
C ASN A 162 2.29 -25.13 9.76
N SER A 163 1.45 -24.49 8.93
CA SER A 163 0.32 -25.15 8.28
C SER A 163 0.11 -24.69 6.83
N PRO A 164 -0.18 -25.62 5.89
CA PRO A 164 -0.55 -25.27 4.51
C PRO A 164 -1.90 -24.53 4.43
N THR A 165 -2.69 -24.51 5.51
CA THR A 165 -3.96 -23.77 5.59
C THR A 165 -3.74 -22.28 5.91
N ASP A 166 -2.70 -21.93 6.68
CA ASP A 166 -2.25 -20.53 6.88
C ASP A 166 -1.55 -19.94 5.66
N MET A 167 -1.05 -20.79 4.74
CA MET A 167 -0.55 -20.34 3.43
C MET A 167 -1.65 -19.75 2.54
N ALA A 168 -2.91 -20.14 2.73
CA ALA A 168 -4.03 -19.69 1.88
C ALA A 168 -4.63 -18.34 2.32
N SER A 169 -4.52 -17.95 3.59
CA SER A 169 -4.99 -16.64 4.08
C SER A 169 -4.01 -15.50 3.84
N ALA A 170 -2.72 -15.82 3.66
CA ALA A 170 -1.73 -14.90 3.17
C ALA A 170 -1.76 -14.87 1.62
N LYS A 171 -2.77 -14.23 1.02
CA LYS A 171 -2.50 -13.54 -0.25
C LYS A 171 -1.53 -12.42 0.10
N ARG A 172 -0.26 -12.66 -0.18
CA ARG A 172 0.84 -11.88 0.38
C ARG A 172 0.79 -10.46 -0.19
N TYR A 173 1.00 -9.48 0.68
CA TYR A 173 0.91 -8.06 0.33
C TYR A 173 2.06 -7.67 -0.61
N ASP A 174 1.73 -7.28 -1.84
CA ASP A 174 2.68 -6.67 -2.78
C ASP A 174 2.55 -5.13 -2.75
N PRO A 175 3.51 -4.41 -2.12
CA PRO A 175 3.46 -2.96 -2.00
C PRO A 175 3.50 -2.25 -3.36
N GLU A 176 4.26 -2.79 -4.32
CA GLU A 176 4.39 -2.21 -5.66
C GLU A 176 3.03 -2.26 -6.37
N SER A 177 2.41 -3.44 -6.45
CA SER A 177 1.10 -3.62 -7.10
C SER A 177 0.01 -2.71 -6.51
N LEU A 178 -0.03 -2.52 -5.18
CA LEU A 178 -1.05 -1.67 -4.57
C LEU A 178 -0.85 -0.19 -4.91
N SER A 179 0.39 0.31 -4.83
CA SER A 179 0.72 1.69 -5.20
C SER A 179 0.34 1.95 -6.67
N PHE A 180 0.74 1.07 -7.58
CA PHE A 180 0.39 1.17 -9.00
C PHE A 180 -1.12 1.04 -9.27
N SER A 181 -1.85 0.24 -8.50
CA SER A 181 -3.32 0.18 -8.62
C SER A 181 -3.96 1.53 -8.39
N PHE A 182 -3.50 2.28 -7.38
CA PHE A 182 -4.01 3.62 -7.10
C PHE A 182 -3.62 4.64 -8.16
N ARG A 183 -2.44 4.53 -8.75
CA ARG A 183 -2.10 5.32 -9.93
C ARG A 183 -3.11 5.06 -11.04
N VAL A 184 -3.18 3.81 -11.49
CA VAL A 184 -4.10 3.37 -12.55
C VAL A 184 -5.56 3.81 -12.30
N ILE A 185 -6.06 3.77 -11.07
CA ILE A 185 -7.39 4.30 -10.71
C ILE A 185 -7.54 5.78 -11.06
N VAL A 186 -6.59 6.62 -10.66
CA VAL A 186 -6.60 8.06 -10.93
C VAL A 186 -6.52 8.34 -12.44
N GLU A 187 -5.66 7.62 -13.18
CA GLU A 187 -5.60 7.74 -14.64
C GLU A 187 -6.93 7.35 -15.31
N LEU A 188 -7.59 6.28 -14.85
CA LEU A 188 -8.89 5.87 -15.38
C LEU A 188 -9.97 6.91 -15.14
N LEU A 189 -9.96 7.56 -13.97
CA LEU A 189 -10.87 8.65 -13.65
C LEU A 189 -10.65 9.84 -14.60
N LYS A 190 -9.40 10.23 -14.85
CA LYS A 190 -9.07 11.28 -15.84
C LYS A 190 -9.52 10.92 -17.26
N ARG A 191 -9.38 9.65 -17.65
CA ARG A 191 -9.79 9.12 -18.96
C ARG A 191 -11.31 8.85 -19.07
N GLY A 192 -12.11 9.19 -18.06
CA GLY A 192 -13.56 9.01 -18.07
C GLY A 192 -14.02 7.55 -17.96
N LYS A 193 -13.13 6.62 -17.60
CA LYS A 193 -13.39 5.17 -17.48
C LYS A 193 -13.87 4.80 -16.06
N GLY A 194 -14.92 5.48 -15.59
CA GLY A 194 -15.39 5.38 -14.20
C GLY A 194 -15.79 3.98 -13.75
N VAL A 195 -16.34 3.14 -14.64
CA VAL A 195 -16.69 1.74 -14.32
C VAL A 195 -15.45 0.91 -13.99
N LEU A 196 -14.43 0.98 -14.84
CA LEU A 196 -13.15 0.28 -14.60
C LEU A 196 -12.44 0.82 -13.37
N ALA A 197 -12.41 2.15 -13.20
CA ALA A 197 -11.85 2.79 -12.01
C ALA A 197 -12.53 2.28 -10.74
N GLY A 198 -13.87 2.20 -10.73
CA GLY A 198 -14.64 1.71 -9.59
C GLY A 198 -14.39 0.24 -9.27
N ARG A 199 -14.27 -0.63 -10.29
CA ARG A 199 -13.92 -2.06 -10.10
C ARG A 199 -12.52 -2.21 -9.54
N LEU A 200 -11.53 -1.52 -10.12
CA LEU A 200 -10.15 -1.55 -9.64
C LEU A 200 -10.03 -0.97 -8.22
N THR A 201 -10.80 0.09 -7.90
CA THR A 201 -10.87 0.65 -6.54
C THR A 201 -11.35 -0.38 -5.53
N ARG A 202 -12.41 -1.15 -5.83
CA ARG A 202 -12.85 -2.23 -4.92
C ARG A 202 -11.75 -3.26 -4.69
N LYS A 203 -11.06 -3.67 -5.75
CA LYS A 203 -9.94 -4.62 -5.66
C LYS A 203 -8.79 -4.09 -4.81
N ALA A 204 -8.37 -2.84 -5.04
CA ALA A 204 -7.32 -2.17 -4.29
C ALA A 204 -7.68 -2.01 -2.79
N PHE A 205 -8.94 -1.72 -2.47
CA PHE A 205 -9.41 -1.60 -1.08
C PHE A 205 -9.35 -2.95 -0.34
N LEU A 206 -9.62 -4.06 -1.03
CA LEU A 206 -9.43 -5.39 -0.44
C LEU A 206 -7.96 -5.70 -0.16
N GLN A 207 -7.04 -5.22 -1.01
CA GLN A 207 -5.59 -5.39 -0.81
C GLN A 207 -5.05 -4.52 0.33
N ILE A 208 -5.63 -3.34 0.59
CA ILE A 208 -5.28 -2.47 1.73
C ILE A 208 -5.49 -3.19 3.07
N GLU A 209 -6.45 -4.09 3.18
CA GLU A 209 -6.66 -4.85 4.40
C GLU A 209 -5.45 -5.71 4.78
N ALA A 210 -4.71 -6.21 3.79
CA ALA A 210 -3.45 -6.94 4.01
C ALA A 210 -2.29 -5.99 4.36
N MET A 211 -2.30 -4.76 3.84
CA MET A 211 -1.28 -3.74 4.12
C MET A 211 -1.18 -3.39 5.61
N LEU A 212 -2.30 -3.42 6.34
CA LEU A 212 -2.33 -3.10 7.78
C LEU A 212 -1.52 -4.08 8.65
N GLN A 213 -1.18 -5.27 8.14
CA GLN A 213 -0.39 -6.27 8.86
C GLN A 213 1.12 -6.12 8.65
N VAL A 214 1.54 -5.08 7.92
CA VAL A 214 2.93 -4.85 7.52
C VAL A 214 3.64 -3.97 8.56
N GLU A 215 4.96 -4.10 8.65
CA GLU A 215 5.83 -3.29 9.50
C GLU A 215 5.62 -1.78 9.32
N GLY A 216 5.76 -1.02 10.40
CA GLY A 216 5.45 0.41 10.47
C GLY A 216 6.09 1.25 9.34
N PRO A 217 7.42 1.22 9.15
CA PRO A 217 8.07 2.05 8.13
C PRO A 217 7.61 1.71 6.70
N LEU A 218 7.40 0.43 6.39
CA LEU A 218 6.92 0.00 5.06
C LEU A 218 5.45 0.39 4.86
N PHE A 219 4.61 0.32 5.90
CA PHE A 219 3.24 0.85 5.85
C PHE A 219 3.24 2.35 5.58
N ILE A 220 3.99 3.13 6.38
CA ILE A 220 4.10 4.60 6.27
C ILE A 220 4.55 4.98 4.86
N TRP A 221 5.59 4.32 4.34
CA TRP A 221 6.11 4.56 3.00
C TRP A 221 5.03 4.38 1.92
N ASN A 222 4.32 3.26 1.93
CA ASN A 222 3.33 2.95 0.90
C ASN A 222 2.09 3.83 1.00
N ILE A 223 1.60 4.11 2.21
CA ILE A 223 0.40 4.94 2.34
C ILE A 223 0.68 6.40 1.99
N LEU A 224 1.86 6.93 2.35
CA LEU A 224 2.28 8.27 1.95
C LEU A 224 2.36 8.39 0.43
N GLU A 225 2.88 7.37 -0.24
CA GLU A 225 2.96 7.32 -1.71
C GLU A 225 1.58 7.39 -2.36
N ILE A 226 0.66 6.54 -1.92
CA ILE A 226 -0.71 6.48 -2.44
C ILE A 226 -1.43 7.83 -2.21
N LEU A 227 -1.33 8.38 -1.00
CA LEU A 227 -1.98 9.65 -0.65
C LEU A 227 -1.36 10.83 -1.40
N TYR A 228 -0.04 10.83 -1.61
CA TYR A 228 0.67 11.85 -2.38
C TYR A 228 0.17 11.86 -3.81
N TYR A 229 0.05 10.70 -4.44
CA TYR A 229 -0.45 10.60 -5.81
C TYR A 229 -1.89 11.13 -5.94
N MET A 230 -2.76 10.78 -4.98
CA MET A 230 -4.13 11.31 -4.95
C MET A 230 -4.16 12.83 -4.75
N ALA A 231 -3.29 13.37 -3.90
CA ALA A 231 -3.19 14.80 -3.66
C ALA A 231 -2.68 15.55 -4.90
N LEU A 232 -1.66 15.02 -5.57
CA LEU A 232 -1.07 15.59 -6.79
C LEU A 232 -2.09 15.76 -7.92
N TYR A 233 -3.04 14.83 -8.03
CA TYR A 233 -4.11 14.87 -9.03
C TYR A 233 -5.48 15.28 -8.46
N GLU A 234 -5.48 15.94 -7.30
CA GLU A 234 -6.65 16.56 -6.66
C GLU A 234 -7.84 15.60 -6.41
N GLN A 235 -7.56 14.31 -6.23
CA GLN A 235 -8.56 13.27 -5.99
C GLN A 235 -9.03 13.25 -4.53
N THR A 236 -9.54 14.39 -4.06
CA THR A 236 -9.90 14.65 -2.65
C THR A 236 -10.96 13.68 -2.13
N GLN A 237 -11.94 13.31 -2.96
CA GLN A 237 -12.99 12.36 -2.57
C GLN A 237 -12.43 10.95 -2.36
N LEU A 238 -11.61 10.46 -3.30
CA LEU A 238 -10.98 9.14 -3.21
C LEU A 238 -10.05 9.07 -1.99
N LEU A 239 -9.26 10.12 -1.77
CA LEU A 239 -8.39 10.28 -0.61
C LEU A 239 -9.21 10.21 0.70
N GLY A 240 -10.31 10.96 0.78
CA GLY A 240 -11.21 10.95 1.94
C GLY A 240 -11.85 9.58 2.21
N ILE A 241 -12.28 8.87 1.16
CA ILE A 241 -12.86 7.52 1.24
C ILE A 241 -11.80 6.52 1.74
N LEU A 242 -10.59 6.57 1.18
CA LEU A 242 -9.48 5.72 1.58
C LEU A 242 -9.13 5.94 3.07
N LEU A 243 -8.98 7.19 3.49
CA LEU A 243 -8.63 7.50 4.87
C LEU A 243 -9.72 7.06 5.86
N LEU A 244 -10.99 7.26 5.50
CA LEU A 244 -12.12 6.78 6.31
C LEU A 244 -12.09 5.26 6.45
N HIS A 245 -11.84 4.55 5.36
CA HIS A 245 -11.74 3.09 5.35
C HIS A 245 -10.60 2.60 6.23
N LEU A 246 -9.39 3.14 6.07
CA LEU A 246 -8.22 2.84 6.91
C LEU A 246 -8.48 3.11 8.39
N THR A 247 -9.11 4.25 8.71
CA THR A 247 -9.44 4.61 10.10
C THR A 247 -10.40 3.60 10.74
N ASN A 248 -11.38 3.12 9.99
CA ASN A 248 -12.34 2.14 10.49
C ASN A 248 -11.68 0.77 10.66
N LEU A 249 -10.88 0.33 9.68
CA LEU A 249 -10.14 -0.93 9.77
C LEU A 249 -9.14 -0.92 10.94
N ALA A 250 -8.39 0.17 11.11
CA ALA A 250 -7.41 0.28 12.17
C ALA A 250 -8.08 0.28 13.56
N ARG A 251 -9.23 0.95 13.71
CA ARG A 251 -10.02 0.93 14.96
C ARG A 251 -10.49 -0.46 15.34
N ASP A 252 -10.86 -1.28 14.35
CA ASP A 252 -11.38 -2.61 14.59
C ASP A 252 -10.26 -3.63 14.90
N ARG A 253 -9.01 -3.34 14.53
CA ARG A 253 -7.86 -4.26 14.62
C ARG A 253 -6.83 -3.91 15.69
N PHE A 254 -6.70 -2.64 16.07
CA PHE A 254 -5.64 -2.16 16.96
C PHE A 254 -6.19 -1.43 18.18
N GLU A 255 -5.42 -1.46 19.28
CA GLU A 255 -5.74 -0.74 20.51
C GLU A 255 -5.73 0.80 20.30
N PRO A 256 -6.50 1.57 21.10
CA PRO A 256 -6.64 3.02 20.92
C PRO A 256 -5.35 3.85 21.00
N GLY A 257 -4.28 3.30 21.57
CA GLY A 257 -2.96 3.93 21.67
C GLY A 257 -1.97 3.51 20.57
N HIS A 258 -2.39 2.71 19.59
CA HIS A 258 -1.49 2.21 18.55
C HIS A 258 -0.98 3.37 17.66
N PRO A 259 0.33 3.44 17.33
CA PRO A 259 0.91 4.54 16.55
C PRO A 259 0.21 4.82 15.21
N LEU A 260 -0.23 3.77 14.50
CA LEU A 260 -1.07 3.88 13.29
C LEU A 260 -2.32 4.75 13.51
N MET A 261 -3.01 4.58 14.65
CA MET A 261 -4.23 5.34 14.94
C MET A 261 -3.94 6.83 15.12
N HIS A 262 -2.78 7.17 15.71
CA HIS A 262 -2.31 8.54 15.82
C HIS A 262 -1.99 9.13 14.44
N MET A 263 -1.33 8.37 13.58
CA MET A 263 -1.01 8.81 12.21
C MET A 263 -2.26 9.05 11.36
N LEU A 264 -3.21 8.11 11.36
CA LEU A 264 -4.48 8.26 10.62
C LEU A 264 -5.33 9.42 11.17
N ARG A 265 -5.27 9.66 12.49
CA ARG A 265 -5.89 10.84 13.11
C ARG A 265 -5.23 12.14 12.63
N GLY A 266 -3.90 12.22 12.62
CA GLY A 266 -3.16 13.37 12.11
C GLY A 266 -3.52 13.69 10.65
N LEU A 267 -3.53 12.67 9.77
CA LEU A 267 -3.99 12.80 8.39
C LEU A 267 -5.42 13.32 8.27
N ARG A 268 -6.32 12.87 9.15
CA ARG A 268 -7.72 13.31 9.13
C ARG A 268 -7.86 14.75 9.58
N LEU A 269 -7.05 15.19 10.54
CA LEU A 269 -7.02 16.59 10.98
C LEU A 269 -6.45 17.47 9.87
N LEU A 270 -5.42 17.03 9.16
CA LEU A 270 -4.87 17.73 7.99
C LEU A 270 -5.91 17.93 6.90
N LEU A 271 -6.61 16.86 6.47
CA LEU A 271 -7.67 16.98 5.46
C LEU A 271 -8.80 17.92 5.89
N LYS A 272 -9.17 17.89 7.17
CA LYS A 272 -10.17 18.82 7.71
C LYS A 272 -9.68 20.25 7.70
N GLY A 273 -8.42 20.48 8.09
CA GLY A 273 -7.78 21.80 8.05
C GLY A 273 -7.76 22.36 6.63
N TRP A 274 -7.30 21.57 5.65
CA TRP A 274 -7.32 21.97 4.25
C TRP A 274 -8.73 22.27 3.75
N HIS A 275 -9.72 21.44 4.09
CA HIS A 275 -11.10 21.71 3.72
C HIS A 275 -11.67 22.99 4.37
N GLN A 276 -11.35 23.25 5.64
CA GLN A 276 -11.75 24.47 6.34
C GLN A 276 -11.13 25.72 5.72
N ASP A 277 -9.86 25.61 5.33
CA ASP A 277 -9.11 26.69 4.70
C ASP A 277 -9.41 26.81 3.19
N SER A 278 -10.34 26.00 2.66
CA SER A 278 -10.65 25.89 1.21
C SER A 278 -9.43 25.59 0.33
N LEU A 279 -8.46 24.88 0.88
CA LEU A 279 -7.24 24.43 0.21
C LEU A 279 -7.43 23.00 -0.35
N PRO A 280 -6.89 22.70 -1.55
CA PRO A 280 -6.78 21.32 -2.01
C PRO A 280 -5.79 20.55 -1.13
N PRO A 281 -5.81 19.20 -1.18
CA PRO A 281 -4.81 18.39 -0.49
C PRO A 281 -3.38 18.81 -0.83
N GLN A 282 -2.58 19.11 0.20
CA GLN A 282 -1.25 19.68 0.01
C GLN A 282 -0.20 18.57 -0.14
N ALA A 283 0.18 18.28 -1.39
CA ALA A 283 1.21 17.28 -1.71
C ALA A 283 2.56 17.58 -1.02
N ALA A 284 2.90 18.85 -0.80
CA ALA A 284 4.13 19.26 -0.13
C ALA A 284 4.22 18.76 1.33
N VAL A 285 3.11 18.74 2.07
CA VAL A 285 3.06 18.23 3.46
C VAL A 285 3.30 16.73 3.48
N LEU A 286 2.71 16.00 2.53
CA LEU A 286 2.96 14.57 2.38
C LEU A 286 4.42 14.32 2.03
N GLN A 287 4.99 15.07 1.08
CA GLN A 287 6.41 14.99 0.71
C GLN A 287 7.31 15.20 1.93
N GLN A 288 7.03 16.20 2.76
CA GLN A 288 7.76 16.45 4.00
C GLN A 288 7.70 15.25 4.97
N ALA A 289 6.52 14.66 5.14
CA ALA A 289 6.33 13.45 5.94
C ALA A 289 7.14 12.25 5.42
N TRP A 290 7.21 12.09 4.09
CA TRP A 290 8.03 11.05 3.47
C TRP A 290 9.50 11.30 3.69
N SER A 291 10.00 12.53 3.48
CA SER A 291 11.41 12.88 3.69
C SER A 291 11.81 12.69 5.15
N LEU A 292 10.91 12.99 6.10
CA LEU A 292 11.11 12.73 7.53
C LEU A 292 11.28 11.23 7.80
N ASN A 293 10.34 10.40 7.32
CA ASN A 293 10.41 8.94 7.50
C ASN A 293 11.67 8.35 6.84
N ALA A 294 11.99 8.76 5.62
CA ALA A 294 13.16 8.31 4.88
C ALA A 294 14.46 8.67 5.62
N ASN A 295 14.59 9.91 6.09
CA ASN A 295 15.76 10.35 6.85
C ASN A 295 15.94 9.54 8.15
N MET A 296 14.84 9.22 8.85
CA MET A 296 14.91 8.37 10.04
C MET A 296 15.39 6.96 9.71
N MET A 297 14.88 6.36 8.62
CA MET A 297 15.35 5.04 8.18
C MET A 297 16.83 5.06 7.75
N PHE A 298 17.28 6.11 7.08
CA PHE A 298 18.69 6.23 6.66
C PHE A 298 19.65 6.38 7.83
N ASN A 299 19.20 7.02 8.92
CA ASN A 299 20.00 7.16 10.13
C ASN A 299 20.03 5.91 11.01
N HIS A 300 19.05 5.02 10.89
CA HIS A 300 18.94 3.78 11.68
C HIS A 300 19.09 2.55 10.76
N PHE A 301 20.24 2.43 10.09
CA PHE A 301 20.55 1.24 9.32
C PHE A 301 20.61 0.00 10.22
N ASP A 302 19.85 -1.03 9.88
CA ASP A 302 19.94 -2.35 10.51
C ASP A 302 19.96 -3.44 9.44
N ALA A 303 21.00 -4.28 9.47
CA ALA A 303 21.17 -5.39 8.52
C ALA A 303 20.05 -6.44 8.62
N ARG A 304 19.28 -6.48 9.71
CA ARG A 304 18.12 -7.36 9.87
C ARG A 304 16.95 -6.94 8.99
N LEU A 305 16.89 -5.66 8.59
CA LEU A 305 15.78 -5.06 7.84
C LEU A 305 16.02 -5.07 6.32
N LEU A 306 17.02 -5.80 5.81
CA LEU A 306 17.35 -5.84 4.38
C LEU A 306 16.13 -6.19 3.51
N VAL A 307 15.31 -7.17 3.91
CA VAL A 307 14.08 -7.54 3.17
C VAL A 307 13.10 -6.37 3.09
N LEU A 308 12.93 -5.62 4.17
CA LEU A 308 12.07 -4.43 4.17
C LEU A 308 12.59 -3.38 3.18
N TYR A 309 13.90 -3.11 3.18
CA TYR A 309 14.51 -2.10 2.30
C TYR A 309 14.31 -2.39 0.81
N TYR A 310 14.35 -3.68 0.42
CA TYR A 310 14.08 -4.10 -0.96
C TYR A 310 12.61 -3.98 -1.37
N ARG A 311 11.69 -4.09 -0.40
CA ARG A 311 10.23 -3.97 -0.61
C ARG A 311 9.73 -2.52 -0.62
N LEU A 312 10.58 -1.55 -0.29
CA LEU A 312 10.22 -0.13 -0.41
C LEU A 312 9.95 0.23 -1.87
N VAL A 313 8.88 0.99 -2.11
CA VAL A 313 8.52 1.47 -3.44
C VAL A 313 9.38 2.70 -3.77
N TRP A 314 10.48 2.45 -4.47
CA TRP A 314 11.42 3.49 -4.90
C TRP A 314 11.00 4.19 -6.21
N ASP A 315 10.09 3.56 -6.96
CA ASP A 315 9.52 4.11 -8.18
C ASP A 315 8.45 5.16 -7.87
N SER A 316 8.85 6.28 -7.28
CA SER A 316 7.95 7.31 -6.77
C SER A 316 8.39 8.71 -7.18
N GLU A 317 7.41 9.58 -7.46
CA GLU A 317 7.61 11.01 -7.71
C GLU A 317 7.82 11.80 -6.40
N MET A 318 7.52 11.18 -5.27
CA MET A 318 7.67 11.71 -3.91
C MET A 318 9.11 11.62 -3.40
N VAL A 319 9.95 10.77 -4.02
CA VAL A 319 11.33 10.49 -3.60
C VAL A 319 12.21 11.73 -3.74
N ARG A 320 12.24 12.54 -2.69
CA ARG A 320 13.03 13.77 -2.60
C ARG A 320 13.59 13.91 -1.20
N LEU A 321 14.90 14.11 -1.12
CA LEU A 321 15.58 14.45 0.14
C LEU A 321 16.12 15.87 0.05
N PRO A 322 16.14 16.60 1.18
CA PRO A 322 16.93 17.82 1.32
C PRO A 322 18.41 17.57 0.97
N GLN A 323 19.08 18.55 0.37
CA GLN A 323 20.44 18.37 -0.14
C GLN A 323 21.47 18.11 0.98
N ASP A 324 21.24 18.66 2.17
CA ASP A 324 22.01 18.41 3.39
C ASP A 324 21.89 16.98 3.92
N ARG A 325 20.94 16.18 3.41
CA ARG A 325 20.69 14.78 3.81
C ARG A 325 21.12 13.77 2.77
N LEU A 326 21.72 14.21 1.66
CA LEU A 326 22.21 13.30 0.62
C LEU A 326 23.40 12.46 1.09
N GLU A 327 24.27 13.02 1.94
CA GLU A 327 25.42 12.28 2.48
C GLU A 327 24.98 11.11 3.37
N ASP A 328 23.93 11.32 4.19
CA ASP A 328 23.33 10.28 5.02
C ASP A 328 22.76 9.15 4.14
N ALA A 329 22.10 9.51 3.03
CA ALA A 329 21.57 8.55 2.07
C ALA A 329 22.70 7.78 1.35
N ASP A 330 23.74 8.46 0.85
CA ASP A 330 24.90 7.81 0.22
C ASP A 330 25.53 6.78 1.15
N ARG A 331 25.76 7.17 2.42
CA ARG A 331 26.31 6.28 3.45
C ARG A 331 25.39 5.08 3.68
N TRP A 332 24.08 5.32 3.80
CA TRP A 332 23.11 4.26 4.00
C TRP A 332 23.07 3.27 2.84
N PHE A 333 23.01 3.75 1.59
CA PHE A 333 23.02 2.89 0.41
C PHE A 333 24.29 2.05 0.33
N ALA A 334 25.46 2.62 0.64
CA ALA A 334 26.72 1.88 0.72
C ALA A 334 26.70 0.81 1.83
N LEU A 335 26.12 1.10 2.99
CA LEU A 335 25.98 0.12 4.08
C LEU A 335 25.08 -1.05 3.68
N VAL A 336 23.94 -0.76 3.04
CA VAL A 336 23.01 -1.79 2.56
C VAL A 336 23.69 -2.63 1.49
N GLU A 337 24.31 -2.01 0.49
CA GLU A 337 24.98 -2.70 -0.62
C GLU A 337 26.04 -3.69 -0.11
N ASN A 338 26.84 -3.30 0.88
CA ASN A 338 27.86 -4.15 1.48
C ASN A 338 27.31 -5.35 2.26
N LYS A 339 26.00 -5.37 2.58
CA LYS A 339 25.36 -6.43 3.39
C LYS A 339 24.45 -7.34 2.58
N VAL A 340 24.20 -7.05 1.30
CA VAL A 340 23.43 -7.93 0.42
C VAL A 340 24.19 -9.25 0.22
N PRO A 341 23.60 -10.42 0.56
CA PRO A 341 24.25 -11.71 0.39
C PRO A 341 24.60 -11.98 -1.09
N MET A 342 25.84 -12.36 -1.36
CA MET A 342 26.38 -12.55 -2.72
C MET A 342 26.35 -14.02 -3.20
N GLY A 343 25.55 -14.89 -2.55
CA GLY A 343 25.50 -16.34 -2.80
C GLY A 343 24.11 -16.85 -3.17
N TYR A 344 24.03 -17.82 -4.10
CA TYR A 344 22.79 -18.31 -4.72
C TYR A 344 21.77 -18.83 -3.70
N ALA A 345 22.18 -19.65 -2.74
CA ALA A 345 21.28 -20.26 -1.75
C ALA A 345 20.67 -19.23 -0.76
N SER A 346 21.45 -18.25 -0.30
CA SER A 346 20.95 -17.20 0.60
C SER A 346 20.11 -16.15 -0.14
N ALA A 347 20.31 -15.98 -1.45
CA ALA A 347 19.51 -15.11 -2.28
C ALA A 347 18.10 -15.68 -2.50
N GLU A 348 17.93 -16.99 -2.68
CA GLU A 348 16.59 -17.60 -2.88
C GLU A 348 15.67 -17.44 -1.66
N ASP A 349 16.17 -17.63 -0.44
CA ASP A 349 15.40 -17.41 0.79
C ASP A 349 15.00 -15.93 0.96
N MET A 350 15.94 -15.02 0.67
CA MET A 350 15.67 -13.58 0.66
C MET A 350 14.64 -13.21 -0.41
N ILE A 351 14.72 -13.79 -1.61
CA ILE A 351 13.80 -13.49 -2.72
C ILE A 351 12.40 -14.03 -2.44
N THR A 352 12.30 -15.24 -1.90
CA THR A 352 11.02 -15.87 -1.53
C THR A 352 10.32 -15.07 -0.44
N SER A 353 11.07 -14.43 0.46
CA SER A 353 10.51 -13.52 1.47
C SER A 353 10.16 -12.12 0.92
N ILE A 354 10.89 -11.60 -0.07
CA ILE A 354 10.61 -10.30 -0.71
C ILE A 354 9.39 -10.38 -1.64
N HIS A 355 9.37 -11.33 -2.58
CA HIS A 355 8.32 -11.48 -3.59
C HIS A 355 7.77 -12.90 -3.64
N PRO A 356 7.01 -13.25 -2.61
CA PRO A 356 6.43 -14.55 -2.51
C PRO A 356 5.47 -14.97 -3.63
N ASP A 357 4.88 -14.01 -4.34
CA ASP A 357 3.89 -14.23 -5.41
C ASP A 357 4.54 -14.53 -6.78
N LEU A 358 5.88 -14.53 -6.86
CA LEU A 358 6.64 -14.96 -8.06
C LEU A 358 6.28 -16.38 -8.54
N LEU A 359 5.73 -17.20 -7.64
CA LEU A 359 5.28 -18.57 -7.92
C LEU A 359 3.86 -18.64 -8.50
N ALA A 360 3.04 -17.62 -8.30
CA ALA A 360 1.61 -17.59 -8.65
C ALA A 360 1.29 -16.73 -9.88
N SER A 361 2.32 -16.18 -10.53
CA SER A 361 2.18 -15.30 -11.69
C SER A 361 1.72 -16.05 -12.95
N ASP A 362 0.89 -15.37 -13.75
CA ASP A 362 0.35 -15.75 -15.06
C ASP A 362 1.44 -16.03 -16.14
N GLY A 363 2.72 -15.86 -15.78
CA GLY A 363 3.89 -16.17 -16.59
C GLY A 363 4.54 -17.53 -16.32
N TYR A 364 4.01 -18.38 -15.42
CA TYR A 364 4.60 -19.69 -15.12
C TYR A 364 4.78 -20.54 -16.39
N GLY A 365 6.03 -20.88 -16.73
CA GLY A 365 6.39 -21.61 -17.96
C GLY A 365 6.79 -20.77 -19.17
N ARG A 366 6.74 -19.43 -19.15
CA ARG A 366 7.33 -18.60 -20.22
C ARG A 366 8.85 -18.62 -20.16
N GLU A 367 9.47 -18.57 -21.33
CA GLU A 367 10.91 -18.33 -21.50
C GLU A 367 11.25 -16.84 -21.31
N PRO A 368 12.45 -16.51 -20.82
CA PRO A 368 12.91 -15.12 -20.74
C PRO A 368 13.00 -14.48 -22.14
N PRO A 369 12.88 -13.14 -22.25
CA PRO A 369 13.11 -12.45 -23.51
C PRO A 369 14.48 -12.80 -24.10
N LYS A 370 14.57 -12.94 -25.43
CA LYS A 370 15.82 -13.34 -26.12
C LYS A 370 17.01 -12.43 -25.79
N GLU A 371 16.73 -11.15 -25.57
CA GLU A 371 17.71 -10.12 -25.27
C GLU A 371 18.03 -10.00 -23.77
N TYR A 372 17.55 -10.92 -22.93
CA TYR A 372 17.59 -10.78 -21.48
C TYR A 372 18.99 -10.54 -20.92
N GLU A 373 19.98 -11.36 -21.28
CA GLU A 373 21.35 -11.20 -20.75
C GLU A 373 22.04 -9.94 -21.29
N MET A 374 21.75 -9.56 -22.54
CA MET A 374 22.24 -8.31 -23.12
C MET A 374 21.67 -7.11 -22.36
N LEU A 375 20.35 -7.05 -22.19
CA LEU A 375 19.66 -5.97 -21.48
C LEU A 375 20.09 -5.90 -20.01
N LYS A 376 20.32 -7.05 -19.37
CA LYS A 376 20.89 -7.12 -18.02
C LYS A 376 22.25 -6.41 -17.98
N HIS A 377 23.18 -6.83 -18.84
CA HIS A 377 24.54 -6.29 -18.83
C HIS A 377 24.58 -4.79 -19.17
N THR A 378 23.85 -4.37 -20.21
CA THR A 378 23.80 -2.96 -20.64
C THR A 378 23.15 -2.07 -19.60
N SER A 379 22.07 -2.52 -18.94
CA SER A 379 21.38 -1.74 -17.91
C SER A 379 22.22 -1.58 -16.64
N VAL A 380 22.89 -2.66 -16.19
CA VAL A 380 23.80 -2.62 -15.03
C VAL A 380 24.97 -1.69 -15.30
N SER A 381 25.63 -1.81 -16.46
CA SER A 381 26.73 -0.93 -16.82
C SER A 381 26.29 0.53 -16.96
N ALA A 382 25.12 0.79 -17.56
CA ALA A 382 24.59 2.13 -17.72
C ALA A 382 24.28 2.79 -16.36
N ILE A 383 23.65 2.10 -15.41
CA ILE A 383 23.34 2.70 -14.11
C ILE A 383 24.60 2.96 -13.27
N GLN A 384 25.60 2.08 -13.36
CA GLN A 384 26.93 2.28 -12.75
C GLN A 384 27.65 3.50 -13.35
N HIS A 385 27.57 3.69 -14.67
CA HIS A 385 28.11 4.88 -15.31
C HIS A 385 27.35 6.15 -14.87
N ARG A 386 26.02 6.09 -14.76
CA ARG A 386 25.23 7.23 -14.26
C ARG A 386 25.60 7.58 -12.82
N SER A 387 25.94 6.62 -11.97
CA SER A 387 26.30 6.90 -10.57
C SER A 387 27.61 7.68 -10.40
N THR A 388 28.48 7.71 -11.41
CA THR A 388 29.69 8.55 -11.38
C THR A 388 29.45 9.99 -11.83
N MET A 389 28.24 10.30 -12.31
CA MET A 389 27.87 11.64 -12.77
C MET A 389 27.32 12.49 -11.62
N ALA A 390 27.52 13.80 -11.70
CA ALA A 390 26.94 14.75 -10.75
C ALA A 390 25.54 15.17 -11.22
N PHE A 391 24.55 15.10 -10.32
CA PHE A 391 23.19 15.57 -10.56
C PHE A 391 22.81 16.66 -9.57
N PRO A 392 22.24 17.79 -10.03
CA PRO A 392 21.78 18.85 -9.14
C PRO A 392 20.49 18.46 -8.40
N GLU A 393 19.64 17.61 -9.00
CA GLU A 393 18.37 17.19 -8.42
C GLU A 393 18.54 15.95 -7.52
N THR A 394 18.07 16.06 -6.27
CA THR A 394 18.20 15.00 -5.28
C THR A 394 17.39 13.75 -5.65
N LYS A 395 16.25 13.93 -6.34
CA LYS A 395 15.39 12.85 -6.85
C LYS A 395 16.16 11.88 -7.75
N ILE A 396 16.86 12.40 -8.77
CA ILE A 396 17.64 11.59 -9.72
C ILE A 396 18.70 10.78 -8.97
N LYS A 397 19.43 11.43 -8.07
CA LYS A 397 20.49 10.78 -7.30
C LYS A 397 19.94 9.61 -6.47
N ILE A 398 18.83 9.79 -5.75
CA ILE A 398 18.23 8.70 -4.96
C ILE A 398 17.71 7.56 -5.86
N ARG A 399 17.14 7.88 -7.04
CA ARG A 399 16.72 6.84 -8.01
C ARG A 399 17.92 6.03 -8.52
N ILE A 400 19.04 6.68 -8.80
CA ILE A 400 20.29 6.00 -9.21
C ILE A 400 20.80 5.09 -8.09
N LEU A 401 20.90 5.59 -6.86
CA LEU A 401 21.34 4.79 -5.70
C LEU A 401 20.43 3.57 -5.46
N SER A 402 19.11 3.75 -5.59
CA SER A 402 18.15 2.65 -5.54
C SER A 402 18.33 1.66 -6.69
N GLY A 403 18.65 2.13 -7.90
CA GLY A 403 19.01 1.31 -9.05
C GLY A 403 20.25 0.45 -8.77
N ILE A 404 21.32 1.03 -8.23
CA ILE A 404 22.55 0.32 -7.83
C ILE A 404 22.24 -0.75 -6.78
N LEU A 405 21.50 -0.38 -5.72
CA LEU A 405 21.09 -1.30 -4.66
C LEU A 405 20.37 -2.54 -5.23
N LYS A 406 19.43 -2.32 -6.16
CA LYS A 406 18.71 -3.43 -6.79
C LYS A 406 19.61 -4.21 -7.75
N CYS A 407 20.51 -3.57 -8.50
CA CYS A 407 21.49 -4.22 -9.36
C CYS A 407 22.43 -5.15 -8.59
N ARG A 408 22.69 -4.90 -7.30
CA ARG A 408 23.60 -5.73 -6.52
C ARG A 408 23.21 -7.22 -6.49
N VAL A 409 21.91 -7.51 -6.51
CA VAL A 409 21.40 -8.89 -6.55
C VAL A 409 21.67 -9.57 -7.91
N LEU A 410 21.90 -8.79 -8.96
CA LEU A 410 22.18 -9.29 -10.32
C LEU A 410 23.65 -9.65 -10.55
N GLU A 411 24.55 -9.11 -9.73
CA GLU A 411 26.00 -9.29 -9.84
C GLU A 411 26.40 -10.65 -9.26
N LYS A 412 26.79 -11.59 -10.12
CA LYS A 412 27.54 -12.76 -9.68
C LYS A 412 28.93 -12.29 -9.27
N LYS A 413 29.36 -12.52 -8.03
CA LYS A 413 30.80 -12.59 -7.80
C LYS A 413 31.24 -13.81 -8.60
N ASN A 414 31.94 -13.60 -9.72
CA ASN A 414 32.81 -14.64 -10.22
C ASN A 414 33.67 -15.02 -9.01
N THR A 415 33.43 -16.19 -8.44
CA THR A 415 34.49 -16.87 -7.73
C THR A 415 35.59 -17.00 -8.75
N LEU A 416 36.53 -16.05 -8.71
CA LEU A 416 37.90 -16.30 -9.10
C LEU A 416 38.32 -17.51 -8.26
N THR A 417 37.99 -18.70 -8.74
CA THR A 417 38.96 -19.78 -8.69
C THR A 417 40.21 -19.19 -9.35
N PRO A 418 41.32 -19.06 -8.60
CA PRO A 418 42.60 -18.79 -9.23
C PRO A 418 42.80 -19.80 -10.36
N LEU A 419 43.38 -19.34 -11.46
CA LEU A 419 43.81 -20.15 -12.61
C LEU A 419 44.95 -21.15 -12.24
N SER A 420 44.85 -21.86 -11.11
CA SER A 420 45.84 -22.84 -10.68
C SER A 420 45.40 -24.30 -10.78
N ASP A 421 44.11 -24.60 -10.94
CA ASP A 421 43.65 -25.99 -10.90
C ASP A 421 42.98 -26.36 -12.25
N ILE A 422 43.76 -26.22 -13.33
CA ILE A 422 43.53 -26.96 -14.57
C ILE A 422 44.18 -28.33 -14.34
N GLU A 423 43.42 -29.29 -13.82
CA GLU A 423 43.58 -30.75 -14.01
C GLU A 423 42.69 -31.49 -12.99
N ALA A 424 41.40 -31.58 -13.26
CA ALA A 424 40.57 -32.69 -12.80
C ALA A 424 39.36 -32.83 -13.71
N ASP A 425 39.16 -34.05 -14.22
CA ASP A 425 38.08 -34.44 -15.13
C ASP A 425 36.69 -33.95 -14.71
N PRO A 426 35.80 -33.61 -15.66
CA PRO A 426 34.42 -33.29 -15.35
C PRO A 426 33.65 -34.57 -15.02
N GLU A 427 33.34 -34.80 -13.75
CA GLU A 427 32.28 -35.74 -13.42
C GLU A 427 30.93 -35.24 -13.98
N PRO A 428 30.06 -36.14 -14.48
CA PRO A 428 28.77 -35.75 -15.03
C PRO A 428 27.84 -35.34 -13.88
N SER A 429 27.77 -34.03 -13.63
CA SER A 429 26.79 -33.46 -12.73
C SER A 429 25.38 -33.73 -13.27
N THR A 430 24.60 -34.45 -12.47
CA THR A 430 23.17 -34.69 -12.69
C THR A 430 22.44 -33.36 -12.89
N PRO A 431 21.52 -33.24 -13.85
CA PRO A 431 20.77 -32.01 -14.07
C PRO A 431 19.88 -31.75 -12.86
N ASP A 432 20.15 -30.67 -12.14
CA ASP A 432 19.36 -30.22 -11.01
C ASP A 432 17.93 -29.88 -11.49
N PRO A 433 16.84 -30.40 -10.87
CA PRO A 433 15.52 -30.40 -11.50
C PRO A 433 14.80 -29.04 -11.49
N HIS A 434 15.35 -28.00 -10.87
CA HIS A 434 14.67 -26.70 -10.72
C HIS A 434 15.59 -25.49 -10.94
N PRO A 435 15.68 -24.96 -12.17
CA PRO A 435 15.95 -23.53 -12.36
C PRO A 435 14.91 -22.89 -13.30
N PRO A 436 13.94 -22.09 -12.78
CA PRO A 436 13.61 -20.82 -13.46
C PRO A 436 13.05 -19.67 -12.60
N GLN A 437 13.09 -19.71 -11.26
CA GLN A 437 12.46 -18.65 -10.44
C GLN A 437 13.33 -17.39 -10.29
N LEU A 438 14.65 -17.58 -10.16
CA LEU A 438 15.61 -16.50 -9.97
C LEU A 438 15.68 -15.52 -11.17
N SER A 439 15.46 -16.01 -12.40
CA SER A 439 15.46 -15.17 -13.61
C SER A 439 14.29 -14.19 -13.67
N ARG A 440 13.13 -14.53 -13.08
CA ARG A 440 11.96 -13.64 -13.06
C ARG A 440 12.11 -12.49 -12.10
N PHE A 441 12.59 -12.77 -10.89
CA PHE A 441 12.93 -11.72 -9.93
C PHE A 441 13.98 -10.77 -10.52
N HIS A 442 15.02 -11.32 -11.17
CA HIS A 442 16.00 -10.52 -11.88
C HIS A 442 15.38 -9.67 -12.99
N ALA A 443 14.43 -10.19 -13.76
CA ALA A 443 13.70 -9.39 -14.75
C ALA A 443 12.93 -8.22 -14.13
N ARG A 444 12.33 -8.38 -12.92
CA ARG A 444 11.72 -7.26 -12.17
C ARG A 444 12.73 -6.17 -11.86
N ILE A 445 13.92 -6.57 -11.42
CA ILE A 445 15.01 -5.64 -11.12
C ILE A 445 15.46 -4.93 -12.40
N ILE A 446 15.73 -5.68 -13.47
CA ILE A 446 16.20 -5.11 -14.74
C ILE A 446 15.16 -4.13 -15.30
N ALA A 447 13.87 -4.47 -15.27
CA ALA A 447 12.79 -3.56 -15.66
C ALA A 447 12.79 -2.27 -14.84
N TYR A 448 12.98 -2.36 -13.52
CA TYR A 448 13.09 -1.18 -12.66
C TYR A 448 14.33 -0.33 -13.01
N VAL A 449 15.50 -0.95 -13.20
CA VAL A 449 16.74 -0.25 -13.54
C VAL A 449 16.61 0.44 -14.90
N MET A 450 16.05 -0.24 -15.89
CA MET A 450 15.74 0.35 -17.18
C MET A 450 14.76 1.52 -17.04
N LYS A 451 13.75 1.42 -16.18
CA LYS A 451 12.80 2.51 -15.91
C LYS A 451 13.52 3.73 -15.34
N VAL A 452 14.40 3.53 -14.35
CA VAL A 452 15.23 4.62 -13.81
C VAL A 452 16.06 5.26 -14.92
N LEU A 453 16.67 4.48 -15.81
CA LEU A 453 17.43 5.00 -16.95
C LEU A 453 16.56 5.80 -17.92
N VAL A 454 15.34 5.34 -18.25
CA VAL A 454 14.38 6.11 -19.06
C VAL A 454 14.09 7.46 -18.43
N ASP A 455 13.75 7.49 -17.13
CA ASP A 455 13.42 8.75 -16.46
C ASP A 455 14.58 9.76 -16.53
N ILE A 456 15.80 9.30 -16.26
CA ILE A 456 16.99 10.14 -16.28
C ILE A 456 17.28 10.61 -17.71
N ASP A 457 17.22 9.71 -18.69
CA ASP A 457 17.46 10.04 -20.10
C ASP A 457 16.42 11.08 -20.58
N LEU A 458 15.14 10.95 -20.22
CA LEU A 458 14.10 11.94 -20.54
C LEU A 458 14.33 13.28 -19.82
N GLU A 459 14.68 13.28 -18.53
CA GLU A 459 14.98 14.50 -17.77
C GLU A 459 16.23 15.23 -18.31
N MET A 460 17.20 14.49 -18.85
CA MET A 460 18.38 15.04 -19.53
C MET A 460 18.13 15.44 -21.00
N GLY A 461 16.93 15.22 -21.53
CA GLY A 461 16.55 15.58 -22.90
C GLY A 461 17.15 14.69 -23.99
N PHE A 462 17.40 13.41 -23.69
CA PHE A 462 17.82 12.41 -24.69
C PHE A 462 16.67 12.08 -25.67
N ASP A 463 17.04 11.43 -26.77
CA ASP A 463 16.13 11.03 -27.84
C ASP A 463 14.98 10.15 -27.33
N LEU A 464 13.77 10.56 -27.69
CA LEU A 464 12.52 9.87 -27.37
C LEU A 464 12.47 8.46 -27.97
N ALA A 465 13.13 8.23 -29.11
CA ALA A 465 13.19 6.92 -29.76
C ALA A 465 13.88 5.90 -28.86
N ILE A 466 15.01 6.27 -28.27
CA ILE A 466 15.78 5.42 -27.32
C ILE A 466 14.93 5.12 -26.08
N ALA A 467 14.24 6.13 -25.54
CA ALA A 467 13.34 5.94 -24.40
C ALA A 467 12.18 4.98 -24.73
N THR A 468 11.66 5.04 -25.96
CA THR A 468 10.55 4.19 -26.42
C THR A 468 10.99 2.74 -26.59
N ASP A 469 12.15 2.49 -27.19
CA ASP A 469 12.71 1.13 -27.33
C ASP A 469 13.03 0.50 -25.97
N ARG A 470 13.59 1.31 -25.06
CA ARG A 470 13.80 0.88 -23.68
C ARG A 470 12.48 0.60 -22.96
N MET A 471 11.44 1.40 -23.20
CA MET A 471 10.10 1.16 -22.64
C MET A 471 9.47 -0.14 -23.15
N ARG A 472 9.64 -0.49 -24.43
CA ARG A 472 9.23 -1.82 -24.95
C ARG A 472 9.94 -2.95 -24.19
N SER A 473 11.24 -2.80 -23.94
CA SER A 473 12.05 -3.76 -23.18
C SER A 473 11.59 -3.87 -21.72
N ILE A 474 11.23 -2.75 -21.10
CA ILE A 474 10.68 -2.70 -19.73
C ILE A 474 9.38 -3.52 -19.66
N VAL A 475 8.43 -3.26 -20.56
CA VAL A 475 7.17 -3.99 -20.62
C VAL A 475 7.41 -5.49 -20.78
N ALA A 476 8.27 -5.91 -21.72
CA ALA A 476 8.60 -7.32 -21.92
C ALA A 476 9.16 -7.98 -20.65
N MET A 477 10.02 -7.28 -19.91
CA MET A 477 10.58 -7.75 -18.65
C MET A 477 9.55 -7.80 -17.51
N ARG A 478 8.59 -6.86 -17.45
CA ARG A 478 7.47 -6.93 -16.49
C ARG A 478 6.54 -8.09 -16.78
N GLU A 479 6.18 -8.29 -18.04
CA GLU A 479 5.32 -9.40 -18.43
C GLU A 479 5.94 -10.75 -18.08
N TYR A 480 7.27 -10.86 -18.21
CA TYR A 480 8.01 -12.07 -17.83
C TYR A 480 8.20 -12.21 -16.31
N GLY A 481 8.55 -11.12 -15.62
CA GLY A 481 8.98 -11.14 -14.22
C GLY A 481 7.87 -10.93 -13.18
N GLN A 482 6.76 -10.30 -13.56
CA GLN A 482 5.64 -9.97 -12.66
C GLN A 482 4.32 -10.55 -13.20
N SER A 483 3.69 -9.84 -14.13
CA SER A 483 2.39 -10.21 -14.66
C SER A 483 2.10 -9.44 -15.94
N ARG A 484 1.38 -10.06 -16.87
CA ARG A 484 0.95 -9.40 -18.10
C ARG A 484 -0.21 -8.41 -17.86
N ILE A 485 -1.06 -8.72 -16.89
CA ILE A 485 -2.28 -7.98 -16.56
C ILE A 485 -2.16 -7.17 -15.26
N GLY A 486 -0.98 -7.17 -14.64
CA GLY A 486 -0.73 -6.46 -13.37
C GLY A 486 -0.82 -4.93 -13.51
N PRO A 487 -1.17 -4.20 -12.42
CA PRO A 487 -1.31 -2.74 -12.43
C PRO A 487 -0.05 -1.99 -12.87
N GLN A 488 1.14 -2.48 -12.49
CA GLN A 488 2.41 -1.88 -12.89
C GLN A 488 2.65 -2.00 -14.41
N THR A 489 2.46 -3.19 -14.98
CA THR A 489 2.55 -3.42 -16.43
C THR A 489 1.55 -2.58 -17.20
N ILE A 490 0.31 -2.46 -16.70
CA ILE A 490 -0.73 -1.61 -17.31
C ILE A 490 -0.31 -0.13 -17.31
N HIS A 491 0.26 0.35 -16.19
CA HIS A 491 0.76 1.72 -16.09
C HIS A 491 1.91 1.97 -17.08
N GLU A 492 2.88 1.07 -17.18
CA GLU A 492 4.02 1.20 -18.10
C GLU A 492 3.58 1.10 -19.57
N LEU A 493 2.58 0.29 -19.90
CA LEU A 493 1.96 0.25 -21.24
C LEU A 493 1.33 1.60 -21.63
N TRP A 494 0.71 2.32 -20.68
CA TRP A 494 0.22 3.68 -20.95
C TRP A 494 1.34 4.70 -21.13
N GLN A 495 2.46 4.55 -20.42
CA GLN A 495 3.63 5.39 -20.68
C GLN A 495 4.20 5.13 -22.08
N LEU A 496 4.27 3.86 -22.50
CA LEU A 496 4.65 3.49 -23.87
C LEU A 496 3.69 4.06 -24.91
N GLU A 497 2.38 3.96 -24.66
CA GLU A 497 1.32 4.55 -25.48
C GLU A 497 1.54 6.06 -25.70
N ASP A 498 1.85 6.79 -24.63
CA ASP A 498 2.07 8.24 -24.68
C ASP A 498 3.37 8.60 -25.43
N LEU A 499 4.44 7.83 -25.26
CA LEU A 499 5.70 8.01 -26.00
C LEU A 499 5.51 7.78 -27.51
N LEU A 500 4.77 6.74 -27.90
CA LEU A 500 4.49 6.44 -29.30
C LEU A 500 3.69 7.55 -29.99
N ARG A 501 2.71 8.14 -29.29
CA ARG A 501 1.97 9.30 -29.82
C ARG A 501 2.85 10.52 -30.02
N GLN A 502 3.74 10.79 -29.08
CA GLN A 502 4.67 11.92 -29.20
C GLN A 502 5.60 11.76 -30.42
N GLN A 503 5.84 10.52 -30.87
CA GLN A 503 6.59 10.22 -32.09
C GLN A 503 5.73 10.13 -33.36
N GLY A 504 4.41 10.27 -33.25
CA GLY A 504 3.48 10.15 -34.38
C GLY A 504 3.13 8.71 -34.79
N HIS A 505 3.51 7.70 -34.00
CA HIS A 505 3.15 6.30 -34.22
C HIS A 505 1.72 6.00 -33.74
N GLU A 506 0.73 6.67 -34.34
CA GLU A 506 -0.67 6.65 -33.88
C GLU A 506 -1.33 5.26 -33.97
N GLU A 507 -1.05 4.49 -35.02
CA GLU A 507 -1.63 3.15 -35.20
C GLU A 507 -1.14 2.18 -34.12
N GLU A 508 0.17 2.15 -33.86
CA GLU A 508 0.76 1.34 -32.80
C GLU A 508 0.24 1.76 -31.42
N ALA A 509 0.18 3.08 -31.15
CA ALA A 509 -0.36 3.60 -29.91
C ALA A 509 -1.84 3.24 -29.71
N ALA A 510 -2.65 3.21 -30.78
CA ALA A 510 -4.05 2.78 -30.71
C ALA A 510 -4.17 1.27 -30.40
N GLN A 511 -3.30 0.45 -30.99
CA GLN A 511 -3.25 -0.99 -30.72
C GLN A 511 -2.87 -1.28 -29.27
N ILE A 512 -1.85 -0.60 -28.74
CA ILE A 512 -1.43 -0.72 -27.34
C ILE A 512 -2.56 -0.28 -26.41
N ARG A 513 -3.25 0.83 -26.71
CA ARG A 513 -4.40 1.28 -25.92
C ARG A 513 -5.48 0.21 -25.84
N GLN A 514 -5.84 -0.39 -26.97
CA GLN A 514 -6.89 -1.41 -27.02
C GLN A 514 -6.51 -2.66 -26.22
N ASP A 515 -5.27 -3.16 -26.39
CA ASP A 515 -4.76 -4.31 -25.63
C ASP A 515 -4.70 -4.01 -24.13
N THR A 516 -4.23 -2.81 -23.75
CA THR A 516 -4.15 -2.39 -22.35
C THR A 516 -5.52 -2.34 -21.67
N CYS A 517 -6.55 -1.82 -22.36
CA CYS A 517 -7.92 -1.83 -21.84
C CYS A 517 -8.44 -3.26 -21.65
N LYS A 518 -8.19 -4.16 -22.60
CA LYS A 518 -8.60 -5.57 -22.50
C LYS A 518 -7.93 -6.28 -21.33
N ARG A 519 -6.62 -6.10 -21.17
CA ARG A 519 -5.85 -6.66 -20.04
C ARG A 519 -6.34 -6.15 -18.69
N LEU A 520 -6.69 -4.87 -18.61
CA LEU A 520 -7.26 -4.30 -17.39
C LEU A 520 -8.65 -4.89 -17.08
N GLU A 521 -9.49 -5.10 -18.09
CA GLU A 521 -10.78 -5.78 -17.94
C GLU A 521 -10.62 -7.21 -17.42
N GLU A 522 -9.65 -7.95 -17.96
CA GLU A 522 -9.23 -9.27 -17.46
C GLU A 522 -8.74 -9.17 -16.00
N TYR A 523 -7.92 -8.16 -15.65
CA TYR A 523 -7.41 -8.01 -14.29
C TYR A 523 -8.51 -7.77 -13.24
N VAL A 524 -9.62 -7.13 -13.60
CA VAL A 524 -10.71 -6.83 -12.66
C VAL A 524 -11.92 -7.76 -12.81
N ASP A 525 -11.81 -8.83 -13.60
CA ASP A 525 -12.89 -9.75 -13.93
C ASP A 525 -13.59 -10.35 -12.70
N ASP A 526 -12.79 -10.67 -11.67
CA ASP A 526 -13.18 -11.19 -10.37
C ASP A 526 -14.02 -10.22 -9.52
N VAL A 527 -14.06 -8.93 -9.91
CA VAL A 527 -14.92 -7.92 -9.27
C VAL A 527 -16.20 -7.74 -10.10
N PRO A 528 -17.38 -8.15 -9.59
CA PRO A 528 -18.62 -8.07 -10.34
C PRO A 528 -19.01 -6.63 -10.71
N VAL A 529 -19.57 -6.45 -11.90
CA VAL A 529 -20.27 -5.23 -12.29
C VAL A 529 -21.64 -5.26 -11.62
N HIS A 530 -21.81 -4.54 -10.52
CA HIS A 530 -23.16 -4.29 -10.03
C HIS A 530 -23.84 -3.34 -11.02
N GLU A 531 -24.82 -3.85 -11.77
CA GLU A 531 -25.82 -3.00 -12.42
C GLU A 531 -26.48 -2.15 -11.33
N VAL A 532 -26.38 -0.82 -11.48
CA VAL A 532 -26.92 0.16 -10.53
C VAL A 532 -28.42 0.30 -10.75
#